data_AF-A0A941XTA8-F1
#
_entry.id   AF-A0A941XTA8-F1
#
_cell.length_a   1.000
_cell.length_b   1.000
_cell.length_c   1.000
_cell.angle_alpha   90.00
_cell.angle_beta   90.00
_cell.angle_gamma   90.00
#
_symmetry.space_group_name_H-M   'P 1'
#
loop_
_entity.id
_entity.type
_entity.pdbx_description
1 polymer ?
#
loop_
_entity_poly.entity_id
_entity_poly.type
_entity_poly.pdbx_seq_one_letter_code
_entity_poly.pdbx_strand_id
1 'polypeptide(L)'
;MSYWMAVRRRLAAAALAGIDVAALAITYTGNMTDEIVTMGDGNQYRLLTLTSSGTLSIPAEVKADVWLCGGGANGGGTTNDNATYGGGGGYVNSAYNQFIQNTVTTVGAASGASSFGDITANGATGANGGSGGGQGGYPAYGPKGTGAGVTTYPFGDTTYFAGKPHCAGGSGGSFEDDDNYNRGGIGGSNGSGGAAIQYGVIPTQVAGGLLGGGYGGKTINGYSWNGGNASFYGSGGGGRGLNWKDTFANNGGSGYQGVIYVRIPMKQ
;
A
#
# COMPACT_ATOMS: atom_id res chain seq x y z
N MET A 1 32.15 -9.89 -50.87
CA MET A 1 31.15 -10.29 -49.84
C MET A 1 29.83 -10.50 -50.54
N SER A 2 29.16 -11.65 -50.36
CA SER A 2 27.86 -11.87 -50.99
C SER A 2 26.79 -10.95 -50.40
N TYR A 3 25.86 -10.48 -51.23
CA TYR A 3 24.70 -9.68 -50.83
C TYR A 3 23.98 -10.26 -49.59
N TRP A 4 23.89 -11.59 -49.54
CA TRP A 4 23.31 -12.35 -48.42
C TRP A 4 24.05 -12.21 -47.09
N MET A 5 25.38 -12.11 -47.09
CA MET A 5 26.17 -11.88 -45.88
C MET A 5 25.91 -10.47 -45.31
N ALA A 6 25.79 -9.46 -46.19
CA ALA A 6 25.49 -8.09 -45.78
C ALA A 6 24.08 -7.94 -45.20
N VAL A 7 23.10 -8.61 -45.80
CA VAL A 7 21.71 -8.65 -45.30
C VAL A 7 21.65 -9.35 -43.94
N ARG A 8 22.31 -10.50 -43.76
CA ARG A 8 22.37 -11.17 -42.45
C ARG A 8 23.06 -10.33 -41.40
N ARG A 9 24.13 -9.62 -41.74
CA ARG A 9 24.84 -8.74 -40.80
C ARG A 9 24.00 -7.52 -40.40
N ARG A 10 23.21 -6.97 -41.33
CA ARG A 10 22.26 -5.88 -41.06
C ARG A 10 21.06 -6.35 -40.23
N LEU A 11 20.50 -7.52 -40.53
CA LEU A 11 19.44 -8.13 -39.72
C LEU A 11 19.95 -8.50 -38.32
N ALA A 12 21.16 -9.05 -38.21
CA ALA A 12 21.78 -9.34 -36.93
C ALA A 12 22.10 -8.06 -36.15
N ALA A 13 22.57 -6.98 -36.80
CA ALA A 13 22.85 -5.70 -36.15
C ALA A 13 21.57 -4.95 -35.74
N ALA A 14 20.49 -5.05 -36.51
CA ALA A 14 19.18 -4.53 -36.12
C ALA A 14 18.53 -5.35 -35.00
N ALA A 15 18.78 -6.67 -34.96
CA ALA A 15 18.41 -7.53 -33.83
C ALA A 15 19.32 -7.34 -32.60
N LEU A 16 20.53 -6.79 -32.77
CA LEU A 16 21.46 -6.45 -31.68
C LEU A 16 21.30 -5.02 -31.16
N ALA A 17 20.61 -4.16 -31.92
CA ALA A 17 20.25 -2.83 -31.49
C ALA A 17 19.11 -2.98 -30.48
N GLY A 18 19.48 -3.32 -29.24
CA GLY A 18 18.57 -3.35 -28.10
C GLY A 18 17.83 -2.02 -27.99
N ILE A 19 16.66 -2.06 -27.38
CA ILE A 19 15.82 -0.86 -27.23
C ILE A 19 16.56 0.10 -26.27
N ASP A 20 16.79 1.34 -26.69
CA ASP A 20 17.30 2.38 -25.80
C ASP A 20 16.21 2.84 -24.83
N VAL A 21 16.11 2.15 -23.70
CA VAL A 21 15.14 2.42 -22.63
C VAL A 21 15.34 3.79 -22.00
N ALA A 22 16.56 4.32 -22.00
CA ALA A 22 16.82 5.66 -21.49
C ALA A 22 16.15 6.73 -22.36
N ALA A 23 16.23 6.57 -23.68
CA ALA A 23 15.75 7.54 -24.66
C ALA A 23 14.26 7.37 -25.03
N LEU A 24 13.60 6.31 -24.57
CA LEU A 24 12.20 6.03 -24.88
C LEU A 24 11.27 7.18 -24.41
N ALA A 25 10.41 7.67 -25.32
CA ALA A 25 9.44 8.71 -24.99
C ALA A 25 8.20 8.10 -24.31
N ILE A 26 8.31 7.80 -23.02
CA ILE A 26 7.22 7.27 -22.20
C ILE A 26 6.29 8.41 -21.80
N THR A 27 5.00 8.28 -22.09
CA THR A 27 3.98 9.24 -21.69
C THR A 27 2.90 8.58 -20.85
N TYR A 28 2.31 9.37 -19.97
CA TYR A 28 1.23 8.92 -19.11
C TYR A 28 0.19 10.03 -18.96
N THR A 29 -1.10 9.69 -19.10
CA THR A 29 -2.17 10.70 -19.03
C THR A 29 -2.52 11.12 -17.60
N GLY A 30 -2.09 10.34 -16.60
CA GLY A 30 -2.24 10.65 -15.19
C GLY A 30 -0.95 11.20 -14.57
N ASN A 31 -0.86 11.14 -13.25
CA ASN A 31 0.34 11.52 -12.49
C ASN A 31 1.33 10.36 -12.42
N MET A 32 2.55 10.62 -12.89
CA MET A 32 3.66 9.67 -12.90
C MET A 32 4.96 10.38 -12.49
N THR A 33 5.84 9.68 -11.77
CA THR A 33 7.28 9.98 -11.77
C THR A 33 8.02 8.96 -12.62
N ASP A 34 9.10 9.39 -13.27
CA ASP A 34 9.92 8.59 -14.18
C ASP A 34 11.39 8.86 -13.88
N GLU A 35 12.07 7.84 -13.36
CA GLU A 35 13.43 7.96 -12.85
C GLU A 35 14.28 6.77 -13.30
N ILE A 36 15.56 7.01 -13.59
CA ILE A 36 16.54 5.94 -13.77
C ILE A 36 17.17 5.64 -12.41
N VAL A 37 17.05 4.40 -11.95
CA VAL A 37 17.42 3.99 -10.60
C VAL A 37 18.28 2.73 -10.65
N THR A 38 19.15 2.56 -9.64
CA THR A 38 19.84 1.29 -9.41
C THR A 38 19.15 0.59 -8.25
N MET A 39 18.62 -0.61 -8.50
CA MET A 39 17.87 -1.39 -7.51
C MET A 39 18.82 -2.27 -6.67
N GLY A 40 18.28 -2.93 -5.64
CA GLY A 40 19.03 -3.75 -4.69
C GLY A 40 19.74 -4.95 -5.30
N ASP A 41 19.35 -5.36 -6.51
CA ASP A 41 20.04 -6.39 -7.31
C ASP A 41 21.24 -5.85 -8.10
N GLY A 42 21.54 -4.55 -8.00
CA GLY A 42 22.63 -3.87 -8.70
C GLY A 42 22.33 -3.52 -10.16
N ASN A 43 21.15 -3.85 -10.68
CA ASN A 43 20.76 -3.53 -12.04
C ASN A 43 20.11 -2.14 -12.12
N GLN A 44 20.26 -1.50 -13.29
CA GLN A 44 19.59 -0.25 -13.57
C GLN A 44 18.23 -0.50 -14.24
N TYR A 45 17.26 0.27 -13.78
CA TYR A 45 15.89 0.27 -14.28
C TYR A 45 15.44 1.69 -14.53
N ARG A 46 14.58 1.86 -15.53
CA ARG A 46 13.67 3.01 -15.58
C ARG A 46 12.44 2.67 -14.76
N LEU A 47 12.25 3.37 -13.65
CA LEU A 47 11.18 3.17 -12.69
C LEU A 47 10.11 4.23 -12.90
N LEU A 48 8.89 3.77 -13.17
CA LEU A 48 7.70 4.59 -13.26
C LEU A 48 6.88 4.39 -11.98
N THR A 49 6.50 5.48 -11.31
CA THR A 49 5.58 5.45 -10.17
C THR A 49 4.28 6.15 -10.55
N LEU A 50 3.19 5.39 -10.69
CA LEU A 50 1.88 5.90 -11.08
C LEU A 50 1.02 6.11 -9.83
N THR A 51 0.60 7.36 -9.58
CA THR A 51 -0.14 7.74 -8.37
C THR A 51 -1.57 8.20 -8.63
N SER A 52 -2.00 8.26 -9.90
CA SER A 52 -3.40 8.44 -10.30
C SER A 52 -3.69 7.55 -11.51
N SER A 53 -4.95 7.26 -11.79
CA SER A 53 -5.38 6.50 -12.97
C SER A 53 -5.05 7.23 -14.29
N GLY A 54 -4.91 6.46 -15.37
CA GLY A 54 -4.53 6.97 -16.69
C GLY A 54 -4.09 5.87 -17.64
N THR A 55 -3.63 6.27 -18.83
CA THR A 55 -3.09 5.37 -19.86
C THR A 55 -1.60 5.62 -20.03
N LEU A 56 -0.81 4.56 -19.91
CA LEU A 56 0.61 4.52 -20.21
C LEU A 56 0.80 4.25 -21.71
N SER A 57 1.62 5.07 -22.37
CA SER A 57 1.96 4.92 -23.78
C SER A 57 3.47 4.92 -23.97
N ILE A 58 3.95 3.85 -24.60
CA ILE A 58 5.35 3.63 -24.95
C ILE A 58 5.41 3.41 -26.47
N PRO A 59 6.32 4.07 -27.20
CA PRO A 59 6.34 3.98 -28.66
C PRO A 59 6.80 2.60 -29.19
N ALA A 60 7.44 1.79 -28.35
CA ALA A 60 7.82 0.42 -28.64
C ALA A 60 7.39 -0.50 -27.50
N GLU A 61 7.08 -1.76 -27.82
CA GLU A 61 6.83 -2.77 -26.80
C GLU A 61 8.13 -3.06 -26.03
N VAL A 62 8.06 -3.03 -24.70
CA VAL A 62 9.20 -3.31 -23.81
C VAL A 62 8.81 -4.34 -22.78
N LYS A 63 9.81 -5.05 -22.25
CA LYS A 63 9.63 -5.94 -21.11
C LYS A 63 9.73 -5.14 -19.81
N ALA A 64 8.81 -5.37 -18.89
CA ALA A 64 8.75 -4.71 -17.59
C ALA A 64 8.29 -5.65 -16.48
N ASP A 65 8.66 -5.32 -15.25
CA ASP A 65 8.00 -5.87 -14.07
C ASP A 65 7.04 -4.83 -13.50
N VAL A 66 5.88 -5.30 -13.05
CA VAL A 66 4.82 -4.48 -12.48
C VAL A 66 4.57 -4.95 -11.05
N TRP A 67 4.54 -4.01 -10.13
CA TRP A 67 4.09 -4.22 -8.76
C TRP A 67 3.00 -3.19 -8.47
N LEU A 68 1.91 -3.60 -7.84
CA LEU A 68 0.84 -2.67 -7.48
C LEU A 68 0.27 -3.00 -6.11
N CYS A 69 -0.20 -1.95 -5.44
CA CYS A 69 -1.04 -2.07 -4.27
C CYS A 69 -2.38 -1.37 -4.46
N GLY A 70 -3.44 -1.97 -3.90
CA GLY A 70 -4.74 -1.33 -3.74
C GLY A 70 -4.74 -0.28 -2.63
N GLY A 71 -5.83 0.46 -2.51
CA GLY A 71 -6.02 1.39 -1.42
C GLY A 71 -6.28 0.71 -0.08
N GLY A 72 -5.84 1.35 1.00
CA GLY A 72 -6.08 0.89 2.36
C GLY A 72 -7.51 1.17 2.83
N ALA A 73 -7.96 0.39 3.80
CA ALA A 73 -9.29 0.53 4.39
C ALA A 73 -9.35 1.68 5.39
N ASN A 74 -10.55 2.21 5.61
CA ASN A 74 -10.81 3.10 6.74
C ASN A 74 -10.72 2.33 8.06
N GLY A 75 -10.29 3.01 9.11
CA GLY A 75 -10.49 2.52 10.47
C GLY A 75 -11.97 2.44 10.81
N GLY A 76 -12.35 1.51 11.67
CA GLY A 76 -13.76 1.34 12.00
C GLY A 76 -14.35 2.59 12.66
N GLY A 77 -15.65 2.80 12.47
CA GLY A 77 -16.39 3.90 13.10
C GLY A 77 -17.85 3.80 12.69
N THR A 78 -18.66 3.13 13.51
CA THR A 78 -20.13 3.07 13.34
C THR A 78 -20.78 3.68 14.59
N THR A 79 -22.02 4.14 14.55
CA THR A 79 -22.70 4.84 15.67
C THR A 79 -22.95 4.00 16.94
N ASN A 80 -22.26 2.88 17.11
CA ASN A 80 -22.41 1.89 18.18
C ASN A 80 -21.36 2.16 19.28
N ASP A 81 -21.56 1.69 20.51
CA ASP A 81 -20.65 1.94 21.65
C ASP A 81 -19.36 1.07 21.63
N ASN A 82 -18.59 1.11 20.52
CA ASN A 82 -17.36 0.31 20.35
C ASN A 82 -16.10 1.16 20.09
N ALA A 83 -14.96 0.83 20.71
CA ALA A 83 -13.63 1.29 20.28
C ALA A 83 -13.11 0.35 19.18
N THR A 84 -12.97 0.87 17.97
CA THR A 84 -12.92 0.06 16.75
C THR A 84 -11.50 -0.36 16.37
N TYR A 85 -11.42 -1.39 15.53
CA TYR A 85 -10.19 -1.82 14.89
C TYR A 85 -9.67 -0.77 13.90
N GLY A 86 -8.37 -0.84 13.62
CA GLY A 86 -7.75 -0.11 12.52
C GLY A 86 -8.03 -0.77 11.17
N GLY A 87 -8.05 0.00 10.10
CA GLY A 87 -8.23 -0.50 8.74
C GLY A 87 -7.02 -1.32 8.28
N GLY A 88 -7.25 -2.36 7.49
CA GLY A 88 -6.18 -3.09 6.81
C GLY A 88 -5.52 -2.23 5.73
N GLY A 89 -4.24 -2.45 5.47
CA GLY A 89 -3.60 -1.90 4.28
C GLY A 89 -4.02 -2.67 3.02
N GLY A 90 -4.04 -2.03 1.85
CA GLY A 90 -4.44 -2.65 0.58
C GLY A 90 -3.65 -3.92 0.25
N TYR A 91 -4.22 -4.80 -0.56
CA TYR A 91 -3.50 -5.98 -1.03
C TYR A 91 -2.48 -5.59 -2.09
N VAL A 92 -1.49 -6.46 -2.26
CA VAL A 92 -0.42 -6.30 -3.25
C VAL A 92 -0.54 -7.39 -4.30
N ASN A 93 -0.11 -7.09 -5.52
CA ASN A 93 0.06 -8.07 -6.58
C ASN A 93 1.27 -7.68 -7.44
N SER A 94 1.84 -8.64 -8.14
CA SER A 94 2.99 -8.41 -9.01
C SER A 94 2.97 -9.33 -10.21
N ALA A 95 3.46 -8.83 -11.34
CA ALA A 95 3.71 -9.63 -12.52
C ALA A 95 5.08 -9.25 -13.10
N TYR A 96 5.88 -10.25 -13.43
CA TYR A 96 7.24 -10.07 -13.91
C TYR A 96 7.32 -10.39 -15.39
N ASN A 97 8.27 -9.78 -16.11
CA ASN A 97 8.52 -10.00 -17.53
C ASN A 97 7.31 -9.76 -18.45
N GLN A 98 6.48 -8.76 -18.12
CA GLN A 98 5.31 -8.37 -18.90
C GLN A 98 5.73 -7.55 -20.13
N PHE A 99 5.13 -7.82 -21.28
CA PHE A 99 5.27 -6.97 -22.46
C PHE A 99 4.26 -5.84 -22.40
N ILE A 100 4.74 -4.60 -22.42
CA ILE A 100 3.92 -3.41 -22.23
C ILE A 100 4.17 -2.39 -23.33
N GLN A 101 3.10 -1.71 -23.75
CA GLN A 101 3.18 -0.63 -24.73
C GLN A 101 2.10 0.43 -24.46
N ASN A 102 0.83 0.05 -24.63
CA ASN A 102 -0.32 0.90 -24.36
C ASN A 102 -1.18 0.23 -23.31
N THR A 103 -1.10 0.72 -22.07
CA THR A 103 -1.72 0.04 -20.93
C THR A 103 -2.58 1.01 -20.14
N VAL A 104 -3.86 0.66 -19.98
CA VAL A 104 -4.78 1.36 -19.08
C VAL A 104 -4.47 0.96 -17.64
N THR A 105 -4.49 1.94 -16.76
CA THR A 105 -4.14 1.77 -15.36
C THR A 105 -5.15 2.47 -14.47
N THR A 106 -5.44 1.84 -13.32
CA THR A 106 -6.31 2.39 -12.28
C THR A 106 -5.53 2.41 -10.99
N VAL A 107 -5.44 3.57 -10.33
CA VAL A 107 -4.94 3.65 -8.96
C VAL A 107 -6.14 3.71 -8.03
N GLY A 108 -6.28 2.69 -7.18
CA GLY A 108 -7.40 2.58 -6.27
C GLY A 108 -7.38 3.71 -5.25
N ALA A 109 -8.51 4.40 -5.07
CA ALA A 109 -8.73 5.26 -3.90
C ALA A 109 -8.74 4.41 -2.61
N ALA A 110 -8.96 5.01 -1.44
CA ALA A 110 -9.14 4.24 -0.20
C ALA A 110 -10.17 3.09 -0.40
N SER A 111 -9.82 1.89 0.04
CA SER A 111 -10.55 0.63 -0.18
C SER A 111 -10.73 0.20 -1.65
N GLY A 112 -10.24 0.96 -2.63
CA GLY A 112 -10.35 0.69 -4.05
C GLY A 112 -9.24 -0.22 -4.57
N ALA A 113 -9.53 -1.00 -5.61
CA ALA A 113 -8.53 -1.81 -6.30
C ALA A 113 -7.66 -0.96 -7.22
N SER A 114 -6.38 -1.32 -7.33
CA SER A 114 -5.50 -0.82 -8.37
C SER A 114 -5.36 -1.87 -9.48
N SER A 115 -5.23 -1.43 -10.73
CA SER A 115 -5.03 -2.30 -11.87
C SER A 115 -4.04 -1.75 -12.89
N PHE A 116 -3.34 -2.64 -13.58
CA PHE A 116 -2.44 -2.34 -14.68
C PHE A 116 -2.67 -3.39 -15.77
N GLY A 117 -3.40 -3.02 -16.83
CA GLY A 117 -3.95 -4.00 -17.77
C GLY A 117 -4.79 -5.04 -17.02
N ASP A 118 -4.45 -6.32 -17.18
CA ASP A 118 -5.17 -7.44 -16.56
C ASP A 118 -4.70 -7.75 -15.12
N ILE A 119 -3.66 -7.08 -14.62
CA ILE A 119 -3.11 -7.33 -13.28
C ILE A 119 -3.87 -6.45 -12.28
N THR A 120 -4.42 -7.05 -11.23
CA THR A 120 -5.21 -6.33 -10.21
C THR A 120 -4.71 -6.62 -8.80
N ALA A 121 -4.63 -5.59 -7.97
CA ALA A 121 -4.44 -5.69 -6.53
C ALA A 121 -5.63 -5.05 -5.83
N ASN A 122 -6.32 -5.85 -5.01
CA ASN A 122 -7.53 -5.42 -4.34
C ASN A 122 -7.25 -4.35 -3.29
N GLY A 123 -8.20 -3.44 -3.10
CA GLY A 123 -8.23 -2.61 -1.90
C GLY A 123 -8.57 -3.46 -0.67
N ALA A 124 -8.24 -2.93 0.51
CA ALA A 124 -8.65 -3.55 1.77
C ALA A 124 -10.06 -3.11 2.16
N THR A 125 -10.79 -4.01 2.84
CA THR A 125 -12.07 -3.70 3.47
C THR A 125 -12.06 -4.21 4.91
N GLY A 126 -12.40 -3.33 5.86
CA GLY A 126 -12.29 -3.63 7.29
C GLY A 126 -10.85 -3.78 7.76
N ALA A 127 -10.60 -4.66 8.73
CA ALA A 127 -9.29 -4.81 9.37
C ALA A 127 -8.28 -5.68 8.60
N ASN A 128 -8.73 -6.48 7.63
CA ASN A 128 -7.86 -7.41 6.89
C ASN A 128 -7.29 -6.76 5.64
N GLY A 129 -6.08 -7.13 5.25
CA GLY A 129 -5.40 -6.49 4.14
C GLY A 129 -4.04 -7.08 3.80
N GLY A 130 -3.27 -6.38 2.97
CA GLY A 130 -1.85 -6.63 2.77
C GLY A 130 -1.13 -6.69 4.12
N SER A 131 -1.33 -5.67 4.97
CA SER A 131 -1.05 -5.76 6.40
C SER A 131 -2.33 -5.56 7.21
N GLY A 132 -2.48 -6.29 8.31
CA GLY A 132 -3.69 -6.27 9.13
C GLY A 132 -3.75 -5.07 10.05
N GLY A 133 -4.94 -4.52 10.28
CA GLY A 133 -5.17 -3.47 11.26
C GLY A 133 -5.16 -3.98 12.71
N GLY A 134 -4.86 -3.08 13.64
CA GLY A 134 -4.81 -3.37 15.07
C GLY A 134 -6.19 -3.57 15.70
N GLN A 135 -6.26 -4.40 16.75
CA GLN A 135 -7.49 -4.65 17.49
C GLN A 135 -8.00 -3.40 18.21
N GLY A 136 -9.30 -3.17 18.23
CA GLY A 136 -9.92 -2.07 18.99
C GLY A 136 -10.12 -2.42 20.47
N GLY A 137 -10.09 -1.40 21.33
CA GLY A 137 -10.18 -1.51 22.80
C GLY A 137 -11.49 -2.06 23.36
N TYR A 138 -12.58 -2.03 22.58
CA TYR A 138 -13.90 -2.49 22.99
C TYR A 138 -14.81 -2.86 21.79
N PRO A 139 -15.53 -3.99 21.80
CA PRO A 139 -15.61 -4.96 22.89
C PRO A 139 -14.25 -5.63 23.12
N ALA A 140 -13.93 -5.85 24.40
CA ALA A 140 -12.83 -6.73 24.77
C ALA A 140 -13.03 -8.03 23.99
N TYR A 141 -11.98 -8.54 23.33
CA TYR A 141 -12.02 -9.72 22.44
C TYR A 141 -12.51 -9.52 20.99
N GLY A 142 -12.67 -8.30 20.49
CA GLY A 142 -12.86 -8.09 19.03
C GLY A 142 -11.68 -8.68 18.22
N PRO A 143 -11.85 -9.20 16.99
CA PRO A 143 -10.73 -9.74 16.24
C PRO A 143 -9.75 -8.64 15.80
N LYS A 144 -8.45 -8.97 15.78
CA LYS A 144 -7.43 -8.15 15.13
C LYS A 144 -7.41 -8.43 13.63
N GLY A 145 -6.93 -7.48 12.84
CA GLY A 145 -6.75 -7.64 11.40
C GLY A 145 -5.64 -8.64 11.06
N THR A 146 -5.89 -9.48 10.08
CA THR A 146 -4.91 -10.40 9.49
C THR A 146 -4.25 -9.76 8.27
N GLY A 147 -2.93 -9.87 8.20
CA GLY A 147 -2.16 -9.52 7.01
C GLY A 147 -2.04 -10.70 6.05
N ALA A 148 -1.76 -10.42 4.78
CA ALA A 148 -1.71 -11.43 3.73
C ALA A 148 -0.50 -12.39 3.84
N GLY A 149 0.45 -12.11 4.74
CA GLY A 149 1.64 -12.94 4.94
C GLY A 149 2.69 -12.82 3.83
N VAL A 150 2.53 -11.86 2.92
CA VAL A 150 3.45 -11.59 1.81
C VAL A 150 4.10 -10.22 1.98
N THR A 151 5.31 -10.07 1.44
CA THR A 151 6.03 -8.79 1.47
C THR A 151 5.23 -7.68 0.78
N THR A 152 5.23 -6.50 1.38
CA THR A 152 4.64 -5.29 0.78
C THR A 152 5.71 -4.31 0.31
N TYR A 153 6.98 -4.73 0.28
CA TYR A 153 8.03 -4.02 -0.44
C TYR A 153 7.87 -4.25 -1.95
N PRO A 154 7.87 -3.19 -2.78
CA PRO A 154 7.80 -3.37 -4.22
C PRO A 154 8.93 -4.26 -4.74
N PHE A 155 8.56 -5.25 -5.54
CA PHE A 155 9.46 -6.28 -6.10
C PHE A 155 10.27 -7.07 -5.06
N GLY A 156 9.90 -7.01 -3.77
CA GLY A 156 10.70 -7.57 -2.68
C GLY A 156 12.02 -6.84 -2.40
N ASP A 157 12.25 -5.68 -3.02
CA ASP A 157 13.51 -4.94 -2.90
C ASP A 157 13.54 -4.09 -1.62
N THR A 158 14.12 -4.65 -0.57
CA THR A 158 14.29 -3.97 0.72
C THR A 158 15.50 -3.04 0.78
N THR A 159 16.32 -2.99 -0.27
CA THR A 159 17.49 -2.10 -0.36
C THR A 159 17.09 -0.76 -0.97
N TYR A 160 16.43 -0.78 -2.13
CA TYR A 160 15.95 0.44 -2.78
C TYR A 160 14.77 1.05 -2.00
N PHE A 161 13.83 0.20 -1.53
CA PHE A 161 12.70 0.63 -0.71
C PHE A 161 12.98 0.50 0.81
N ALA A 162 14.24 0.67 1.24
CA ALA A 162 14.64 0.47 2.63
C ALA A 162 13.77 1.26 3.63
N GLY A 163 13.18 0.53 4.59
CA GLY A 163 12.29 1.09 5.61
C GLY A 163 10.96 1.61 5.08
N LYS A 164 10.63 1.34 3.81
CA LYS A 164 9.42 1.80 3.14
C LYS A 164 8.54 0.67 2.62
N PRO A 165 8.02 -0.21 3.49
CA PRO A 165 6.96 -1.13 3.10
C PRO A 165 5.68 -0.34 2.82
N HIS A 166 4.89 -0.80 1.86
CA HIS A 166 3.58 -0.24 1.57
C HIS A 166 2.49 -0.94 2.39
N CYS A 167 1.26 -0.45 2.27
CA CYS A 167 0.08 -1.15 2.79
C CYS A 167 0.14 -1.44 4.29
N ALA A 168 0.59 -0.46 5.08
CA ALA A 168 0.57 -0.57 6.53
C ALA A 168 -0.87 -0.66 7.06
N GLY A 169 -1.10 -1.46 8.09
CA GLY A 169 -2.38 -1.48 8.79
C GLY A 169 -2.52 -0.26 9.69
N GLY A 170 -3.75 0.24 9.89
CA GLY A 170 -4.06 1.22 10.92
C GLY A 170 -4.04 0.58 12.31
N SER A 171 -3.82 1.37 13.34
CA SER A 171 -3.96 0.93 14.74
C SER A 171 -5.43 0.82 15.13
N GLY A 172 -5.76 -0.04 16.09
CA GLY A 172 -7.06 0.03 16.76
C GLY A 172 -7.13 1.21 17.72
N GLY A 173 -8.33 1.70 17.99
CA GLY A 173 -8.56 2.77 18.95
C GLY A 173 -8.72 2.26 20.38
N SER A 174 -8.42 3.13 21.34
CA SER A 174 -8.38 2.81 22.76
C SER A 174 -9.74 3.02 23.44
N PHE A 175 -9.93 2.38 24.58
CA PHE A 175 -11.16 2.40 25.37
C PHE A 175 -10.90 2.79 26.83
N GLU A 176 -11.82 3.57 27.40
CA GLU A 176 -11.82 3.97 28.80
C GLU A 176 -13.26 3.96 29.34
N ASP A 177 -13.48 3.34 30.50
CA ASP A 177 -14.68 3.52 31.33
C ASP A 177 -14.30 3.86 32.78
N ASP A 178 -15.26 3.81 33.70
CA ASP A 178 -15.04 4.10 35.13
C ASP A 178 -14.00 3.20 35.79
N ASP A 179 -13.90 1.94 35.37
CA ASP A 179 -13.13 0.90 36.05
C ASP A 179 -12.06 0.25 35.14
N ASN A 180 -12.11 0.49 33.82
CA ASN A 180 -11.35 -0.22 32.81
C ASN A 180 -10.65 0.72 31.82
N TYR A 181 -9.42 0.35 31.47
CA TYR A 181 -8.61 1.01 30.45
C TYR A 181 -8.05 -0.04 29.49
N ASN A 182 -8.39 0.07 28.21
CA ASN A 182 -7.84 -0.80 27.18
C ASN A 182 -7.14 0.02 26.11
N ARG A 183 -5.85 -0.25 25.89
CA ARG A 183 -5.11 0.33 24.80
C ARG A 183 -5.33 -0.50 23.52
N GLY A 184 -5.64 0.18 22.42
CA GLY A 184 -5.75 -0.45 21.11
C GLY A 184 -4.48 -1.19 20.68
N GLY A 185 -4.62 -2.16 19.78
CA GLY A 185 -3.49 -2.87 19.19
C GLY A 185 -2.83 -2.05 18.08
N ILE A 186 -1.51 -2.20 17.92
CA ILE A 186 -0.76 -1.60 16.81
C ILE A 186 -1.17 -2.21 15.46
N GLY A 187 -1.02 -1.42 14.39
CA GLY A 187 -1.21 -1.92 13.03
C GLY A 187 -0.05 -2.82 12.55
N GLY A 188 -0.37 -3.78 11.69
CA GLY A 188 0.60 -4.67 11.06
C GLY A 188 1.41 -3.96 9.97
N SER A 189 2.60 -4.50 9.70
CA SER A 189 3.52 -4.00 8.67
C SER A 189 4.04 -5.14 7.80
N ASN A 190 4.31 -4.87 6.53
CA ASN A 190 4.98 -5.82 5.64
C ASN A 190 4.36 -7.23 5.64
N GLY A 191 3.05 -7.33 5.42
CA GLY A 191 2.37 -8.63 5.35
C GLY A 191 1.88 -9.17 6.70
N SER A 192 2.33 -8.60 7.81
CA SER A 192 1.95 -9.07 9.14
C SER A 192 0.54 -8.61 9.55
N GLY A 193 -0.08 -9.37 10.46
CA GLY A 193 -1.31 -8.95 11.11
C GLY A 193 -1.09 -7.86 12.15
N GLY A 194 -2.16 -7.18 12.55
CA GLY A 194 -2.13 -6.24 13.66
C GLY A 194 -1.86 -6.93 15.00
N ALA A 195 -1.60 -6.14 16.03
CA ALA A 195 -1.48 -6.64 17.40
C ALA A 195 -2.84 -6.69 18.10
N ALA A 196 -2.86 -7.48 19.18
CA ALA A 196 -3.98 -7.52 20.10
C ALA A 196 -4.00 -6.28 20.99
N ILE A 197 -5.15 -6.03 21.62
CA ILE A 197 -5.31 -5.00 22.65
C ILE A 197 -4.50 -5.29 23.90
N GLN A 198 -4.22 -4.24 24.68
CA GLN A 198 -3.58 -4.34 25.99
C GLN A 198 -4.57 -3.91 27.08
N TYR A 199 -4.85 -4.81 28.02
CA TYR A 199 -5.80 -4.62 29.11
C TYR A 199 -5.17 -3.96 30.34
N GLY A 200 -5.93 -3.10 31.02
CA GLY A 200 -5.46 -2.41 32.23
C GLY A 200 -4.33 -1.41 31.96
N VAL A 201 -4.20 -0.96 30.72
CA VAL A 201 -3.12 -0.06 30.30
C VAL A 201 -3.72 1.28 29.92
N ILE A 202 -3.11 2.36 30.40
CA ILE A 202 -3.55 3.73 30.14
C ILE A 202 -3.73 3.94 28.62
N PRO A 203 -4.90 4.43 28.17
CA PRO A 203 -5.28 4.42 26.77
C PRO A 203 -4.67 5.60 26.00
N THR A 204 -3.39 5.49 25.72
CA THR A 204 -2.65 6.46 24.91
C THR A 204 -2.95 6.29 23.41
N GLN A 205 -2.45 7.22 22.59
CA GLN A 205 -2.41 7.04 21.15
C GLN A 205 -1.51 5.86 20.80
N VAL A 206 -1.95 5.05 19.83
CA VAL A 206 -1.26 3.83 19.41
C VAL A 206 -0.89 3.97 17.94
N ALA A 207 0.34 3.60 17.61
CA ALA A 207 0.86 3.72 16.26
C ALA A 207 0.23 2.68 15.32
N GLY A 208 -0.06 3.10 14.08
CA GLY A 208 -0.30 2.16 12.99
C GLY A 208 0.96 1.40 12.61
N GLY A 209 0.85 0.58 11.57
CA GLY A 209 1.97 -0.10 10.95
C GLY A 209 3.01 0.87 10.38
N LEU A 210 4.22 0.36 10.22
CA LEU A 210 5.37 1.08 9.69
C LEU A 210 5.04 1.73 8.36
N LEU A 211 5.35 3.02 8.28
CA LEU A 211 5.15 3.90 7.13
C LEU A 211 3.68 4.10 6.74
N GLY A 212 3.02 4.99 7.49
CA GLY A 212 1.78 5.65 7.07
C GLY A 212 0.48 4.97 7.51
N GLY A 213 0.54 3.94 8.35
CA GLY A 213 -0.63 3.42 9.05
C GLY A 213 -1.20 4.46 10.02
N GLY A 214 -2.52 4.66 9.98
CA GLY A 214 -3.20 5.62 10.85
C GLY A 214 -3.12 5.25 12.33
N TYR A 215 -2.93 6.25 13.20
CA TYR A 215 -2.88 6.05 14.65
C TYR A 215 -4.27 5.80 15.24
N GLY A 216 -4.35 5.03 16.33
CA GLY A 216 -5.58 4.76 17.05
C GLY A 216 -6.02 6.00 17.82
N GLY A 217 -7.32 6.27 17.84
CA GLY A 217 -7.89 7.30 18.71
C GLY A 217 -7.60 6.96 20.17
N LYS A 218 -7.11 7.95 20.92
CA LYS A 218 -6.81 7.83 22.35
C LYS A 218 -8.04 8.17 23.19
N THR A 219 -8.04 7.73 24.45
CA THR A 219 -9.03 8.13 25.46
C THR A 219 -8.31 8.49 26.75
N ILE A 220 -8.54 9.69 27.27
CA ILE A 220 -7.89 10.15 28.51
C ILE A 220 -8.87 11.07 29.25
N ASN A 221 -9.11 10.79 30.54
CA ASN A 221 -9.84 11.64 31.47
C ASN A 221 -11.25 12.00 30.99
N GLY A 222 -11.98 11.05 30.40
CA GLY A 222 -13.35 11.32 29.92
C GLY A 222 -13.45 11.80 28.47
N TYR A 223 -12.32 12.01 27.77
CA TYR A 223 -12.32 12.52 26.39
C TYR A 223 -11.89 11.47 25.38
N SER A 224 -12.64 11.38 24.28
CA SER A 224 -12.37 10.46 23.17
C SER A 224 -11.89 11.19 21.93
N TRP A 225 -11.04 10.55 21.13
CA TRP A 225 -10.48 11.14 19.91
C TRP A 225 -10.72 10.26 18.67
N ASN A 226 -10.80 10.92 17.51
CA ASN A 226 -10.82 10.26 16.22
C ASN A 226 -9.55 9.42 15.97
N GLY A 227 -9.70 8.38 15.17
CA GLY A 227 -8.57 7.70 14.56
C GLY A 227 -7.85 8.59 13.55
N GLY A 228 -6.54 8.41 13.43
CA GLY A 228 -5.71 9.13 12.47
C GLY A 228 -5.89 8.59 11.06
N ASN A 229 -5.89 9.49 10.07
CA ASN A 229 -5.84 9.11 8.67
C ASN A 229 -4.51 8.43 8.35
N ALA A 230 -4.55 7.52 7.39
CA ALA A 230 -3.35 6.98 6.77
C ALA A 230 -2.65 8.05 5.92
N SER A 231 -1.33 7.92 5.76
CA SER A 231 -0.48 8.93 5.09
C SER A 231 0.44 8.38 4.02
N PHE A 232 0.39 7.08 3.73
CA PHE A 232 1.24 6.44 2.73
C PHE A 232 0.49 5.39 1.91
N TYR A 233 0.97 5.11 0.71
CA TYR A 233 0.32 4.28 -0.29
C TYR A 233 -0.19 2.94 0.24
N GLY A 234 -1.49 2.70 0.01
CA GLY A 234 -2.22 1.53 0.42
C GLY A 234 -2.45 1.42 1.93
N SER A 235 -2.07 2.40 2.75
CA SER A 235 -2.14 2.25 4.21
C SER A 235 -3.55 2.43 4.76
N GLY A 236 -3.87 1.70 5.83
CA GLY A 236 -5.17 1.73 6.51
C GLY A 236 -5.27 2.81 7.59
N GLY A 237 -6.45 3.38 7.76
CA GLY A 237 -6.73 4.40 8.77
C GLY A 237 -6.89 3.82 10.17
N GLY A 238 -6.64 4.62 11.21
CA GLY A 238 -6.75 4.18 12.60
C GLY A 238 -8.18 4.07 13.10
N GLY A 239 -8.44 3.14 14.02
CA GLY A 239 -9.71 2.99 14.71
C GLY A 239 -9.95 4.14 15.68
N ARG A 240 -11.21 4.40 16.02
CA ARG A 240 -11.60 5.49 16.92
C ARG A 240 -11.40 5.12 18.39
N GLY A 241 -11.12 6.11 19.22
CA GLY A 241 -11.19 5.98 20.67
C GLY A 241 -12.64 6.04 21.16
N LEU A 242 -12.92 5.37 22.29
CA LEU A 242 -14.21 5.44 22.97
C LEU A 242 -14.04 5.57 24.49
N ASN A 243 -14.58 6.64 25.04
CA ASN A 243 -14.83 6.76 26.47
C ASN A 243 -16.31 6.49 26.74
N TRP A 244 -16.64 5.59 27.67
CA TRP A 244 -18.02 5.20 27.96
C TRP A 244 -18.90 6.35 28.49
N LYS A 245 -18.29 7.37 29.09
CA LYS A 245 -18.99 8.58 29.55
C LYS A 245 -19.23 9.60 28.44
N ASP A 246 -18.59 9.40 27.30
CA ASP A 246 -18.63 10.33 26.18
C ASP A 246 -19.81 9.99 25.27
N THR A 247 -20.69 10.96 25.07
CA THR A 247 -21.87 10.82 24.19
C THR A 247 -21.51 11.10 22.72
N PHE A 248 -20.26 11.51 22.42
CA PHE A 248 -19.84 11.88 21.07
C PHE A 248 -19.28 10.70 20.29
N ALA A 249 -19.92 10.39 19.16
CA ALA A 249 -19.44 9.40 18.20
C ALA A 249 -18.17 9.91 17.48
N ASN A 250 -17.00 9.44 17.90
CA ASN A 250 -15.79 9.60 17.10
C ASN A 250 -15.80 8.71 15.85
N ASN A 251 -14.98 9.09 14.89
CA ASN A 251 -14.80 8.38 13.63
C ASN A 251 -13.41 7.74 13.55
N GLY A 252 -13.34 6.63 12.82
CA GLY A 252 -12.07 6.09 12.37
C GLY A 252 -11.44 7.01 11.32
N GLY A 253 -10.12 6.92 11.18
CA GLY A 253 -9.39 7.62 10.13
C GLY A 253 -9.61 6.98 8.77
N SER A 254 -9.42 7.77 7.72
CA SER A 254 -9.49 7.30 6.34
C SER A 254 -8.26 6.50 5.94
N GLY A 255 -8.46 5.48 5.10
CA GLY A 255 -7.36 4.81 4.39
C GLY A 255 -6.75 5.70 3.30
N TYR A 256 -5.61 5.27 2.77
CA TYR A 256 -4.87 6.00 1.74
C TYR A 256 -4.93 5.25 0.41
N GLN A 257 -4.89 6.00 -0.70
CA GLN A 257 -4.90 5.45 -2.06
C GLN A 257 -3.74 4.48 -2.33
N GLY A 258 -3.89 3.58 -3.30
CA GLY A 258 -2.84 2.67 -3.75
C GLY A 258 -1.74 3.35 -4.57
N VAL A 259 -0.85 2.53 -5.16
CA VAL A 259 0.19 2.97 -6.11
C VAL A 259 0.56 1.81 -7.05
N ILE A 260 1.08 2.14 -8.23
CA ILE A 260 1.64 1.17 -9.17
C ILE A 260 3.08 1.55 -9.45
N TYR A 261 3.99 0.58 -9.35
CA TYR A 261 5.36 0.67 -9.81
C TYR A 261 5.55 -0.18 -11.06
N VAL A 262 6.15 0.40 -12.08
CA VAL A 262 6.59 -0.31 -13.28
C VAL A 262 8.09 -0.12 -13.40
N ARG A 263 8.87 -1.21 -13.41
CA ARG A 263 10.31 -1.12 -13.65
C ARG A 263 10.65 -1.77 -14.98
N ILE A 264 11.39 -1.05 -15.81
CA ILE A 264 11.80 -1.47 -17.15
C ILE A 264 13.33 -1.64 -17.10
N PRO A 265 13.87 -2.87 -17.26
CA PRO A 265 15.31 -3.08 -17.32
C PRO A 265 15.96 -2.20 -18.40
N MET A 266 17.09 -1.56 -18.11
CA MET A 266 17.77 -0.67 -19.07
C MET A 266 18.40 -1.41 -20.26
N LYS A 267 18.61 -2.72 -20.14
CA LYS A 267 19.21 -3.58 -21.18
C LYS A 267 18.19 -4.64 -21.57
N GLN A 268 17.70 -4.58 -22.82
CA GLN A 268 16.78 -5.55 -23.41
C GLN A 268 17.08 -5.77 -24.88
#